data_AF-A0A1X7VWG1-F1
#
_entry.id   AF-A0A1X7VWG1-F1
#
_cell.length_a   1.000
_cell.length_b   1.000
_cell.length_c   1.000
_cell.angle_alpha   90.00
_cell.angle_beta   90.00
_cell.angle_gamma   90.00
#
_symmetry.space_group_name_H-M   'P 1'
#
loop_
_entity.id
_entity.type
_entity.pdbx_description
1 polymer ?
#
loop_
_entity_poly.entity_id
_entity_poly.type
_entity_poly.pdbx_seq_one_letter_code
_entity_poly.pdbx_strand_id
1 'polypeptide(L)'
;MAEKKLSQYELNRLQKIKENQELLNQLFPEGTKLHSSPREATPTVGLIVNRKSSSCRKLKYSARRYNTRQSRDYYEGPMTRSMRTRFGGEEGGEKAKSAEPSFLDDEYHYRVAPRKRRYVQVQEEIEIELDDRPGLDVKYLKRVVDSNKSKIYDRINGTTCHQCRQKTIDQKTVCHNKYCNGVRGQFCGPCLKNRYGEDIRECLVDKTWVCPPCRGKCNCSFCLPKKGCPPTGIMIHIAKEAGYDSVQEYLEKSDYNY
;
A
#
# COMPACT_ATOMS: atom_id res chain seq x y z
N MET A 1 5.24 12.90 55.77
CA MET A 1 5.16 12.99 54.30
C MET A 1 3.75 12.54 53.90
N ALA A 2 3.00 13.35 53.15
CA ALA A 2 1.61 13.02 52.81
C ALA A 2 1.58 11.94 51.71
N GLU A 3 0.97 10.79 52.02
CA GLU A 3 0.71 9.74 51.04
C GLU A 3 -0.28 10.26 49.99
N LYS A 4 0.19 10.37 48.74
CA LYS A 4 -0.70 10.68 47.61
C LYS A 4 -1.59 9.48 47.38
N LYS A 5 -2.84 9.57 47.82
CA LYS A 5 -3.88 8.59 47.46
C LYS A 5 -4.04 8.60 45.94
N LEU A 6 -3.83 7.44 45.30
CA LEU A 6 -4.03 7.28 43.86
C LEU A 6 -5.50 7.53 43.52
N SER A 7 -5.72 8.12 42.34
CA SER A 7 -7.07 8.31 41.81
C SER A 7 -7.71 6.95 41.50
N GLN A 8 -9.04 6.87 41.58
CA GLN A 8 -9.80 5.67 41.20
C GLN A 8 -9.44 5.16 39.79
N TYR A 9 -9.14 6.10 38.87
CA TYR A 9 -8.68 5.76 37.53
C TYR A 9 -7.35 5.00 37.53
N GLU A 10 -6.40 5.42 38.37
CA GLU A 10 -5.07 4.81 38.43
C GLU A 10 -5.14 3.42 39.06
N LEU A 11 -6.01 3.22 40.06
CA LEU A 11 -6.30 1.90 40.62
C LEU A 11 -6.86 0.95 39.56
N ASN A 12 -7.88 1.38 38.83
CA ASN A 12 -8.49 0.58 37.76
C ASN A 12 -7.47 0.29 36.62
N ARG A 13 -6.59 1.24 36.30
CA ARG A 13 -5.51 1.05 35.31
C ARG A 13 -4.49 0.01 35.77
N LEU A 14 -4.06 0.06 37.03
CA LEU A 14 -3.11 -0.89 37.60
C LEU A 14 -3.69 -2.30 37.65
N GLN A 15 -4.98 -2.42 37.99
CA GLN A 15 -5.69 -3.70 37.97
C GLN A 15 -5.72 -4.31 36.57
N LYS A 16 -6.09 -3.53 35.54
CA LYS A 16 -6.07 -3.99 34.14
C LYS A 16 -4.66 -4.38 33.66
N ILE A 17 -3.62 -3.66 34.09
CA ILE A 17 -2.24 -4.03 33.76
C ILE A 17 -1.90 -5.39 34.36
N LYS A 18 -2.29 -5.62 35.62
CA LYS A 18 -2.05 -6.89 36.31
C LYS A 18 -2.79 -8.05 35.64
N GLU A 19 -4.07 -7.86 35.33
CA GLU A 19 -4.89 -8.86 34.62
C GLU A 19 -4.28 -9.23 33.25
N ASN A 20 -3.82 -8.23 32.47
CA ASN A 20 -3.17 -8.48 31.19
C ASN A 20 -1.82 -9.21 31.33
N GLN A 21 -1.04 -8.90 32.37
CA GLN A 21 0.21 -9.60 32.66
C GLN A 21 -0.03 -11.06 33.05
N GLU A 22 -1.04 -11.32 33.88
CA GLU A 22 -1.44 -12.68 34.27
C GLU A 22 -1.93 -13.49 33.05
N LEU A 23 -2.76 -12.88 32.19
CA LEU A 23 -3.24 -13.50 30.95
C LEU A 23 -2.09 -13.79 29.98
N LEU A 24 -1.12 -12.87 29.85
CA LEU A 24 0.06 -13.08 29.02
C LEU A 24 0.89 -14.26 29.54
N ASN A 25 1.08 -14.35 30.86
CA ASN A 25 1.83 -15.44 31.48
C ASN A 25 1.10 -16.80 31.36
N GLN A 26 -0.23 -16.81 31.38
CA GLN A 26 -1.03 -18.02 31.12
C GLN A 26 -0.90 -18.50 29.66
N LEU A 27 -0.92 -17.57 28.70
CA LEU A 27 -0.79 -17.90 27.28
C LEU A 27 0.64 -18.28 26.88
N PHE A 28 1.62 -17.67 27.53
CA PHE A 28 3.05 -17.85 27.27
C PHE A 28 3.80 -18.11 28.58
N PRO A 29 3.66 -19.31 29.18
CA PRO A 29 4.45 -19.67 30.34
C PRO A 29 5.94 -19.58 29.98
N GLU A 30 6.75 -19.08 30.93
CA GLU A 30 8.19 -18.87 30.75
C GLU A 30 8.83 -20.17 30.22
N GLY A 31 9.26 -20.13 28.96
CA GLY A 31 9.72 -21.32 28.23
C GLY A 31 9.26 -21.40 26.78
N THR A 32 8.25 -20.63 26.37
CA THR A 32 7.89 -20.44 24.96
C THR A 32 8.93 -19.57 24.25
N LYS A 33 10.07 -20.16 23.92
CA LYS A 33 11.04 -19.54 23.01
C LYS A 33 10.40 -19.47 21.62
N LEU A 34 9.94 -18.28 21.23
CA LEU A 34 9.72 -18.01 19.81
C LEU A 34 11.08 -18.24 19.12
N HIS A 35 11.15 -19.25 18.27
CA HIS A 35 12.30 -19.53 17.42
C HIS A 35 12.54 -18.34 16.49
N SER A 36 13.25 -17.33 16.99
CA SER A 36 13.97 -16.39 16.14
C SER A 36 15.37 -16.97 15.97
N SER A 37 15.67 -17.36 14.74
CA SER A 37 17.03 -17.78 14.39
C SER A 37 17.99 -16.63 14.74
N PRO A 38 19.00 -16.83 15.61
CA PRO A 38 19.95 -15.78 15.94
C PRO A 38 20.71 -15.42 14.67
N ARG A 39 20.53 -14.18 14.18
CA ARG A 39 21.46 -13.64 13.19
C ARG A 39 22.74 -13.30 13.93
N GLU A 40 23.81 -14.03 13.66
CA GLU A 40 25.15 -13.73 14.16
C GLU A 40 25.50 -12.28 13.80
N ALA A 41 25.82 -11.48 14.83
CA ALA A 41 26.27 -10.11 14.65
C ALA A 41 27.67 -10.16 14.02
N THR A 42 27.78 -9.76 12.76
CA THR A 42 29.10 -9.55 12.14
C THR A 42 29.79 -8.35 12.79
N PRO A 43 31.09 -8.43 13.09
CA PRO A 43 31.81 -7.34 13.73
C PRO A 43 31.93 -6.15 12.76
N THR A 44 31.28 -5.05 13.10
CA THR A 44 31.45 -3.77 12.42
C THR A 44 32.84 -3.22 12.70
N VAL A 45 33.72 -3.27 11.69
CA VAL A 45 34.96 -2.50 11.67
C VAL A 45 34.60 -1.01 11.66
N GLY A 46 35.06 -0.29 12.68
CA GLY A 46 34.74 1.11 12.89
C GLY A 46 35.30 2.01 11.78
N LEU A 47 34.42 2.62 10.99
CA LEU A 47 34.76 3.81 10.22
C LEU A 47 34.46 5.04 11.08
N ILE A 48 35.53 5.67 11.54
CA ILE A 48 35.53 6.97 12.22
C ILE A 48 35.01 8.01 11.22
N VAL A 49 33.76 8.44 11.37
CA VAL A 49 33.24 9.62 10.66
C VAL A 49 33.21 10.79 11.64
N ASN A 50 34.13 11.72 11.42
CA ASN A 50 34.28 12.98 12.14
C ASN A 50 32.94 13.74 12.22
N ARG A 51 32.26 13.69 13.37
CA ARG A 51 31.12 14.56 13.66
C ARG A 51 31.64 15.95 14.00
N LYS A 52 31.75 16.82 13.00
CA LYS A 52 31.87 18.26 13.26
C LYS A 52 30.60 18.72 13.97
N SER A 53 30.77 19.23 15.19
CA SER A 53 29.72 19.81 16.03
C SER A 53 29.20 21.11 15.41
N SER A 54 28.16 21.04 14.59
CA SER A 54 27.40 22.23 14.17
C SER A 54 26.30 22.50 15.18
N SER A 55 26.52 23.54 15.98
CA SER A 55 25.58 24.19 16.91
C SER A 55 24.11 24.11 16.47
N CYS A 56 23.27 23.53 17.32
CA CYS A 56 21.83 23.43 17.19
C CYS A 56 21.23 24.85 17.17
N ARG A 57 20.90 25.37 15.98
CA ARG A 57 20.04 26.55 15.84
C ARG A 57 18.62 26.15 16.25
N LYS A 58 18.16 26.68 17.39
CA LYS A 58 16.79 26.56 17.89
C LYS A 58 15.79 27.00 16.80
N LEU A 59 15.20 26.04 16.09
CA LEU A 59 14.01 26.29 15.28
C LEU A 59 12.84 26.54 16.24
N LYS A 60 12.29 27.76 16.18
CA LYS A 60 11.08 28.14 16.91
C LYS A 60 9.93 27.27 16.40
N TYR A 61 9.49 26.32 17.20
CA TYR A 61 8.29 25.51 16.95
C TYR A 61 7.08 26.45 16.88
N SER A 62 6.48 26.59 15.70
CA SER A 62 5.10 27.07 15.60
C SER A 62 4.18 25.94 16.07
N ALA A 63 3.49 26.16 17.18
CA ALA A 63 2.51 25.24 17.73
C ALA A 63 1.36 25.01 16.73
N ARG A 64 1.31 23.83 16.09
CA ARG A 64 0.10 23.34 15.41
C ARG A 64 -0.13 21.85 15.69
N ARG A 65 -1.05 21.64 16.63
CA ARG A 65 -2.07 20.59 16.78
C ARG A 65 -1.61 19.15 16.56
N TYR A 66 -1.48 18.45 17.68
CA TYR A 66 -1.58 17.00 17.80
C TYR A 66 -2.82 16.49 17.06
N ASN A 67 -2.61 15.55 16.13
CA ASN A 67 -3.69 14.69 15.64
C ASN A 67 -3.42 13.30 16.21
N THR A 68 -4.06 13.02 17.34
CA THR A 68 -4.06 11.73 18.04
C THR A 68 -4.72 10.68 17.17
N ARG A 69 -3.92 9.91 16.44
CA ARG A 69 -4.32 8.56 16.03
C ARG A 69 -4.21 7.65 17.24
N GLN A 70 -5.28 7.61 18.04
CA GLN A 70 -5.46 6.54 19.01
C GLN A 70 -6.11 5.33 18.36
N SER A 71 -5.62 4.20 18.86
CA SER A 71 -5.94 2.82 18.56
C SER A 71 -7.42 2.53 18.36
N ARG A 72 -7.64 1.65 17.37
CA ARG A 72 -8.68 0.65 17.24
C ARG A 72 -9.17 0.12 18.59
N ASP A 73 -10.37 0.52 18.99
CA ASP A 73 -11.20 -0.19 19.97
C ASP A 73 -12.42 -0.77 19.24
N TYR A 74 -12.74 -2.02 19.61
CA TYR A 74 -13.86 -2.84 19.13
C TYR A 74 -15.19 -2.07 19.20
N TYR A 75 -15.91 -1.95 18.07
CA TYR A 75 -17.30 -1.50 18.04
C TYR A 75 -18.20 -2.66 17.59
N GLU A 76 -18.92 -3.24 18.54
CA GLU A 76 -20.06 -4.13 18.29
C GLU A 76 -21.29 -3.25 17.97
N GLY A 77 -21.33 -2.77 16.73
CA GLY A 77 -22.40 -1.92 16.20
C GLY A 77 -23.49 -2.70 15.47
N PRO A 78 -24.71 -2.15 15.36
CA PRO A 78 -25.85 -2.87 14.79
C PRO A 78 -25.60 -3.24 13.32
N MET A 79 -25.97 -4.48 13.00
CA MET A 79 -25.83 -5.14 11.71
C MET A 79 -26.29 -4.23 10.55
N THR A 80 -25.37 -3.87 9.66
CA THR A 80 -25.66 -2.89 8.60
C THR A 80 -26.64 -3.44 7.56
N ARG A 81 -27.48 -2.53 7.04
CA ARG A 81 -28.59 -2.72 6.09
C ARG A 81 -28.22 -3.37 4.73
N SER A 82 -26.97 -3.80 4.52
CA SER A 82 -26.54 -4.50 3.30
C SER A 82 -26.87 -6.00 3.29
N MET A 83 -27.36 -6.56 4.40
CA MET A 83 -27.91 -7.93 4.47
C MET A 83 -29.44 -8.00 4.33
N ARG A 84 -30.14 -6.90 4.02
CA ARG A 84 -31.62 -6.86 3.94
C ARG A 84 -32.19 -6.81 2.51
N THR A 85 -31.43 -7.27 1.53
CA THR A 85 -31.94 -7.52 0.17
C THR A 85 -31.68 -8.97 -0.23
N ARG A 86 -32.28 -9.88 0.53
CA ARG A 86 -32.75 -11.20 0.09
C ARG A 86 -34.13 -11.32 0.75
N PHE A 87 -35.19 -11.60 -0.02
CA PHE A 87 -36.62 -11.47 0.32
C PHE A 87 -37.09 -9.99 0.37
N GLY A 88 -38.04 -9.44 -0.39
CA GLY A 88 -39.19 -9.95 -1.16
C GLY A 88 -40.45 -9.17 -0.70
N GLY A 89 -41.18 -8.48 -1.60
CA GLY A 89 -42.50 -7.81 -1.39
C GLY A 89 -42.43 -6.34 -0.91
N GLU A 90 -42.91 -5.32 -1.63
CA GLU A 90 -44.29 -4.91 -2.01
C GLU A 90 -44.97 -3.94 -1.00
N GLU A 91 -45.38 -2.78 -1.56
CA GLU A 91 -46.48 -1.85 -1.20
C GLU A 91 -46.45 -0.94 0.07
N GLY A 92 -46.63 0.39 -0.17
CA GLY A 92 -47.78 1.16 0.33
C GLY A 92 -47.73 1.92 1.68
N GLY A 93 -47.83 3.27 1.62
CA GLY A 93 -48.42 4.19 2.63
C GLY A 93 -47.74 4.31 4.00
N GLU A 94 -47.91 5.31 4.86
CA GLU A 94 -48.58 6.62 4.89
C GLU A 94 -47.99 7.40 6.09
N LYS A 95 -48.04 8.73 6.07
CA LYS A 95 -47.43 9.62 7.07
C LYS A 95 -48.30 9.75 8.33
N ALA A 96 -47.73 9.54 9.52
CA ALA A 96 -48.29 10.01 10.79
C ALA A 96 -47.31 10.98 11.50
N LYS A 97 -47.78 12.22 11.72
CA LYS A 97 -47.28 13.19 12.71
C LYS A 97 -47.94 12.81 14.06
N SER A 98 -47.41 12.99 15.26
CA SER A 98 -46.65 14.10 15.87
C SER A 98 -46.20 13.71 17.29
N ALA A 99 -45.05 14.21 17.75
CA ALA A 99 -44.82 14.67 19.13
C ALA A 99 -43.38 15.24 19.23
N GLU A 100 -43.25 16.56 19.41
CA GLU A 100 -41.97 17.18 19.76
C GLU A 100 -41.68 17.05 21.26
N PRO A 101 -40.40 16.88 21.62
CA PRO A 101 -39.82 17.66 22.69
C PRO A 101 -38.56 18.41 22.22
N SER A 102 -38.60 19.71 22.45
CA SER A 102 -37.55 20.69 22.21
C SER A 102 -36.26 20.41 22.98
N PHE A 103 -35.15 20.27 22.26
CA PHE A 103 -33.82 20.70 22.72
C PHE A 103 -32.98 20.94 21.47
N LEU A 104 -32.32 22.09 21.41
CA LEU A 104 -31.50 22.55 20.28
C LEU A 104 -30.43 21.50 19.93
N ASP A 105 -30.71 20.68 18.91
CA ASP A 105 -29.73 19.93 18.16
C ASP A 105 -29.41 20.73 16.90
N ASP A 106 -28.25 21.37 16.89
CA ASP A 106 -27.62 21.91 15.68
C ASP A 106 -27.35 20.73 14.72
N GLU A 107 -28.35 20.43 13.90
CA GLU A 107 -28.28 19.46 12.82
C GLU A 107 -27.17 19.89 11.84
N TYR A 108 -25.99 19.29 11.98
CA TYR A 108 -24.95 19.29 10.95
C TYR A 108 -25.50 18.57 9.72
N HIS A 109 -26.23 19.31 8.87
CA HIS A 109 -26.53 18.90 7.51
C HIS A 109 -25.19 18.74 6.76
N TYR A 110 -24.64 17.53 6.74
CA TYR A 110 -23.73 17.15 5.69
C TYR A 110 -24.52 17.18 4.40
N ARG A 111 -24.42 18.28 3.65
CA ARG A 111 -24.81 18.29 2.24
C ARG A 111 -23.94 17.25 1.54
N VAL A 112 -24.42 16.01 1.42
CA VAL A 112 -23.88 15.07 0.46
C VAL A 112 -24.33 15.57 -0.88
N ALA A 113 -23.59 16.54 -1.43
CA ALA A 113 -23.78 16.95 -2.81
C ALA A 113 -23.71 15.68 -3.65
N PRO A 114 -24.73 15.36 -4.47
CA PRO A 114 -24.67 14.19 -5.32
C PRO A 114 -23.41 14.33 -6.16
N ARG A 115 -22.49 13.38 -6.03
CA ARG A 115 -21.31 13.32 -6.89
C ARG A 115 -21.86 13.19 -8.30
N LYS A 116 -21.86 14.29 -9.06
CA LYS A 116 -22.08 14.25 -10.51
C LYS A 116 -21.07 13.22 -11.02
N ARG A 117 -21.57 12.06 -11.45
CA ARG A 117 -20.79 11.17 -12.29
C ARG A 117 -20.40 12.04 -13.47
N ARG A 118 -19.14 12.49 -13.52
CA ARG A 118 -18.60 13.08 -14.75
C ARG A 118 -18.75 11.97 -15.79
N TYR A 119 -19.71 12.13 -16.69
CA TYR A 119 -19.65 11.47 -17.97
C TYR A 119 -18.29 11.85 -18.54
N VAL A 120 -17.37 10.89 -18.59
CA VAL A 120 -16.15 11.06 -19.37
C VAL A 120 -16.66 11.08 -20.80
N GLN A 121 -16.67 12.25 -21.43
CA GLN A 121 -16.82 12.31 -22.87
C GLN A 121 -15.70 11.42 -23.42
N VAL A 122 -16.10 10.37 -24.15
CA VAL A 122 -15.16 9.57 -24.93
C VAL A 122 -14.52 10.57 -25.89
N GLN A 123 -13.27 10.93 -25.64
CA GLN A 123 -12.53 11.76 -26.57
C GLN A 123 -12.41 10.96 -27.86
N GLU A 124 -12.70 11.63 -28.97
CA GLU A 124 -12.43 11.16 -30.34
C GLU A 124 -11.07 10.48 -30.41
N GLU A 125 -10.96 9.50 -31.32
CA GLU A 125 -9.72 8.82 -31.63
C GLU A 125 -8.63 9.87 -31.88
N ILE A 126 -7.82 10.12 -30.85
CA ILE A 126 -6.58 10.86 -31.03
C ILE A 126 -5.75 9.92 -31.90
N GLU A 127 -5.62 10.25 -33.18
CA GLU A 127 -4.48 9.80 -33.97
C GLU A 127 -3.26 10.25 -33.19
N ILE A 128 -2.71 9.32 -32.41
CA ILE A 128 -1.39 9.47 -31.84
C ILE A 128 -0.49 9.45 -33.07
N GLU A 129 -0.16 10.63 -33.59
CA GLU A 129 1.05 10.80 -34.40
C GLU A 129 2.11 10.01 -33.66
N LEU A 130 2.63 8.97 -34.31
CA LEU A 130 3.69 8.15 -33.77
C LEU A 130 4.86 9.10 -33.61
N ASP A 131 4.96 9.76 -32.45
CA ASP A 131 6.03 10.69 -32.12
C ASP A 131 7.31 9.97 -32.54
N ASP A 132 7.98 10.56 -33.53
CA ASP A 132 9.36 10.32 -33.92
C ASP A 132 10.23 10.66 -32.73
N ARG A 133 10.11 9.89 -31.66
CA ARG A 133 10.87 10.07 -30.46
C ARG A 133 12.31 9.77 -30.88
N PRO A 134 13.22 10.76 -30.88
CA PRO A 134 14.62 10.50 -31.14
C PRO A 134 15.04 9.43 -30.14
N GLY A 135 15.64 8.35 -30.66
CA GLY A 135 15.87 7.10 -29.95
C GLY A 135 16.17 7.35 -28.47
N LEU A 136 15.28 6.83 -27.61
CA LEU A 136 15.29 6.95 -26.15
C LEU A 136 16.62 7.53 -25.63
N ASP A 137 16.67 8.86 -25.44
CA ASP A 137 17.90 9.59 -25.10
C ASP A 137 18.62 8.83 -23.96
N VAL A 138 19.91 8.56 -24.15
CA VAL A 138 20.79 7.81 -23.23
C VAL A 138 20.62 8.27 -21.78
N LYS A 139 20.21 9.53 -21.60
CA LYS A 139 19.80 10.13 -20.33
C LYS A 139 18.66 9.39 -19.59
N TYR A 140 17.64 8.89 -20.28
CA TYR A 140 16.52 8.15 -19.67
C TYR A 140 16.95 6.75 -19.23
N LEU A 141 17.79 6.09 -20.03
CA LEU A 141 18.40 4.80 -19.67
C LEU A 141 19.28 4.91 -18.43
N LYS A 142 19.98 6.03 -18.23
CA LYS A 142 20.78 6.30 -17.02
C LYS A 142 19.96 6.44 -15.73
N ARG A 143 18.66 6.77 -15.84
CA ARG A 143 17.75 6.89 -14.67
C ARG A 143 17.11 5.56 -14.28
N VAL A 144 17.42 4.47 -14.98
CA VAL A 144 17.02 3.13 -14.61
C VAL A 144 17.71 2.72 -13.31
N VAL A 145 16.93 2.15 -12.40
CA VAL A 145 17.41 1.62 -11.13
C VAL A 145 17.37 0.09 -11.19
N ASP A 146 18.50 -0.57 -10.92
CA ASP A 146 18.59 -2.04 -10.97
C ASP A 146 18.20 -2.73 -9.65
N SER A 147 18.27 -2.01 -8.53
CA SER A 147 18.05 -2.56 -7.18
C SER A 147 17.11 -1.71 -6.34
N ASN A 148 16.34 -2.34 -5.45
CA ASN A 148 15.43 -1.60 -4.56
C ASN A 148 16.15 -0.60 -3.63
N LYS A 149 17.44 -0.84 -3.32
CA LYS A 149 18.26 0.02 -2.44
C LYS A 149 18.59 1.38 -3.06
N SER A 150 18.70 1.46 -4.38
CA SER A 150 19.04 2.70 -5.11
C SER A 150 17.81 3.52 -5.54
N LYS A 151 16.61 3.13 -5.09
CA LYS A 151 15.39 3.87 -5.37
C LYS A 151 15.32 5.17 -4.56
N ILE A 152 15.10 6.28 -5.25
CA ILE A 152 14.81 7.58 -4.65
C ILE A 152 13.30 7.81 -4.65
N TYR A 153 12.72 7.92 -3.45
CA TYR A 153 11.28 8.11 -3.25
C TYR A 153 10.93 9.59 -3.30
N ASP A 154 9.90 9.93 -4.07
CA ASP A 154 9.34 11.28 -4.13
C ASP A 154 7.82 11.17 -4.29
N ARG A 155 7.08 11.74 -3.35
CA ARG A 155 5.61 11.71 -3.35
C ARG A 155 5.01 12.68 -4.38
N ILE A 156 5.70 13.77 -4.68
CA ILE A 156 5.21 14.88 -5.49
C ILE A 156 5.57 14.63 -6.96
N ASN A 157 6.86 14.47 -7.27
CA ASN A 157 7.33 14.32 -8.66
C ASN A 157 7.53 12.86 -9.08
N GLY A 158 7.41 11.91 -8.15
CA GLY A 158 7.62 10.50 -8.43
C GLY A 158 6.44 9.85 -9.17
N THR A 159 6.78 9.02 -10.15
CA THR A 159 5.80 8.16 -10.84
C THR A 159 5.62 6.86 -10.07
N THR A 160 4.41 6.27 -10.15
CA THR A 160 4.06 5.07 -9.40
C THR A 160 4.37 3.81 -10.22
N CYS A 161 4.99 2.81 -9.61
CA CYS A 161 5.14 1.48 -10.20
C CYS A 161 3.88 0.62 -10.01
N HIS A 162 3.43 -0.10 -11.03
CA HIS A 162 2.28 -1.01 -10.97
C HIS A 162 2.45 -2.10 -9.89
N GLN A 163 3.63 -2.71 -9.84
CA GLN A 163 3.89 -3.88 -9.00
C GLN A 163 4.05 -3.51 -7.52
N CYS A 164 4.99 -2.61 -7.20
CA CYS A 164 5.29 -2.25 -5.81
C CYS A 164 4.51 -1.02 -5.31
N ARG A 165 3.82 -0.28 -6.19
CA ARG A 165 3.05 0.94 -5.89
C ARG A 165 3.84 2.04 -5.18
N GLN A 166 5.16 1.98 -5.26
CA GLN A 166 6.05 3.00 -4.76
C GLN A 166 6.10 4.16 -5.76
N LYS A 167 6.11 5.39 -5.24
CA LYS A 167 6.35 6.62 -6.00
C LYS A 167 7.82 7.00 -5.93
N THR A 168 8.49 6.95 -7.08
CA THR A 168 9.94 7.08 -7.18
C THR A 168 10.30 7.85 -8.45
N ILE A 169 11.48 8.48 -8.46
CA ILE A 169 11.96 9.33 -9.57
C ILE A 169 12.59 8.49 -10.70
N ASP A 170 12.87 7.21 -10.44
CA ASP A 170 13.42 6.26 -11.39
C ASP A 170 12.59 6.16 -12.68
N GLN A 171 13.29 5.90 -13.78
CA GLN A 171 12.66 5.64 -15.06
C GLN A 171 11.85 4.35 -14.97
N LYS A 172 10.62 4.40 -15.48
CA LYS A 172 9.69 3.27 -15.54
C LYS A 172 9.34 2.97 -16.99
N THR A 173 8.90 1.74 -17.25
CA THR A 173 8.45 1.31 -18.58
C THR A 173 7.22 2.09 -19.04
N VAL A 174 7.03 2.19 -20.35
CA VAL A 174 5.79 2.70 -20.96
C VAL A 174 5.25 1.60 -21.87
N CYS A 175 3.96 1.28 -21.74
CA CYS A 175 3.32 0.27 -22.59
C CYS A 175 2.86 0.89 -23.90
N HIS A 176 3.10 0.21 -25.02
CA HIS A 176 2.70 0.67 -26.35
C HIS A 176 1.33 0.13 -26.83
N ASN A 177 0.64 -0.68 -26.01
CA ASN A 177 -0.72 -1.09 -26.32
C ASN A 177 -1.68 0.11 -26.22
N LYS A 178 -2.45 0.38 -27.30
CA LYS A 178 -3.43 1.47 -27.41
C LYS A 178 -4.46 1.50 -26.27
N TYR A 179 -4.79 0.34 -25.69
CA TYR A 179 -5.75 0.23 -24.60
C TYR A 179 -5.11 0.30 -23.20
N CYS A 180 -3.79 0.49 -23.10
CA CYS A 180 -3.08 0.55 -21.83
C CYS A 180 -3.04 1.96 -21.25
N ASN A 181 -3.70 2.16 -20.11
CA ASN A 181 -3.83 3.49 -19.51
C ASN A 181 -3.11 3.62 -18.15
N GLY A 182 -2.45 4.77 -17.98
CA GLY A 182 -1.89 5.23 -16.71
C GLY A 182 -0.84 4.29 -16.10
N VAL A 183 -0.99 4.00 -14.80
CA VAL A 183 -0.02 3.22 -14.01
C VAL A 183 0.04 1.74 -14.42
N ARG A 184 -0.91 1.21 -15.22
CA ARG A 184 -0.91 -0.20 -15.64
C ARG A 184 0.35 -0.59 -16.43
N GLY A 185 0.87 0.33 -17.25
CA GLY A 185 2.05 0.09 -18.08
C GLY A 185 3.39 0.39 -17.41
N GLN A 186 3.38 0.89 -16.18
CA GLN A 186 4.54 1.50 -15.53
C GLN A 186 5.20 0.53 -14.54
N PHE A 187 6.38 0.01 -14.85
CA PHE A 187 7.16 -0.86 -13.98
C PHE A 187 8.54 -0.26 -13.73
N CYS A 188 8.99 -0.29 -12.48
CA CYS A 188 10.39 0.01 -12.16
C CYS A 188 11.29 -1.19 -12.48
N GLY A 189 12.55 -0.93 -12.81
CA GLY A 189 13.55 -1.95 -13.16
C GLY A 189 13.57 -3.18 -12.24
N PRO A 190 13.65 -3.03 -10.90
CA PRO A 190 13.77 -4.18 -10.01
C PRO A 190 12.50 -5.03 -9.95
N CYS A 191 11.33 -4.42 -10.20
CA CYS A 191 10.09 -5.18 -10.22
C CYS A 191 9.93 -5.94 -11.53
N LEU A 192 10.26 -5.31 -12.66
CA LEU A 192 10.16 -5.96 -13.96
C LEU A 192 11.11 -7.16 -14.05
N LYS A 193 12.39 -6.95 -13.70
CA LYS A 193 13.41 -8.00 -13.70
C LYS A 193 13.06 -9.16 -12.79
N ASN A 194 12.82 -8.90 -11.50
CA ASN A 194 12.59 -9.99 -10.54
C ASN A 194 11.23 -10.69 -10.73
N ARG A 195 10.19 -10.00 -11.22
CA ARG A 195 8.86 -10.62 -11.36
C ARG A 195 8.63 -11.28 -12.69
N TYR A 196 9.18 -10.74 -13.77
CA TYR A 196 8.87 -11.14 -15.14
C TYR A 196 10.10 -11.51 -15.97
N GLY A 197 11.32 -11.31 -15.45
CA GLY A 197 12.56 -11.65 -16.16
C GLY A 197 12.94 -10.67 -17.26
N GLU A 198 12.20 -9.56 -17.43
CA GLU A 198 12.43 -8.60 -18.51
C GLU A 198 13.32 -7.43 -18.04
N ASP A 199 14.30 -7.00 -18.85
CA ASP A 199 15.09 -5.80 -18.56
C ASP A 199 14.38 -4.53 -19.06
N ILE A 200 14.27 -3.54 -18.18
CA ILE A 200 13.62 -2.27 -18.47
C ILE A 200 14.33 -1.49 -19.58
N ARG A 201 15.65 -1.63 -19.72
CA ARG A 201 16.40 -0.94 -20.78
C ARG A 201 15.97 -1.43 -22.16
N GLU A 202 15.86 -2.74 -22.33
CA GLU A 202 15.36 -3.37 -23.55
C GLU A 202 13.91 -2.97 -23.82
N CYS A 203 13.05 -3.03 -22.80
CA CYS A 203 11.64 -2.66 -22.93
C CYS A 203 11.41 -1.20 -23.31
N LEU A 204 12.31 -0.29 -22.93
CA LEU A 204 12.19 1.13 -23.28
C LEU A 204 12.67 1.43 -24.71
N VAL A 205 13.57 0.60 -25.23
CA VAL A 205 14.07 0.70 -26.62
C VAL A 205 13.08 0.04 -27.59
N ASP A 206 12.44 -1.06 -27.16
CA ASP A 206 11.44 -1.78 -27.93
C ASP A 206 10.10 -1.02 -28.00
N LYS A 207 9.82 -0.41 -29.16
CA LYS A 207 8.56 0.30 -29.44
C LYS A 207 7.35 -0.63 -29.53
N THR A 208 7.55 -1.94 -29.61
CA THR A 208 6.49 -2.95 -29.63
C THR A 208 6.21 -3.54 -28.25
N TRP A 209 6.91 -3.09 -27.21
CA TRP A 209 6.78 -3.65 -25.89
C TRP A 209 5.37 -3.42 -25.29
N VAL A 210 4.79 -4.51 -24.79
CA VAL A 210 3.47 -4.55 -24.15
C VAL A 210 3.62 -4.99 -22.70
N CYS A 211 3.02 -4.27 -21.77
CA CYS A 211 3.22 -4.59 -20.36
C CYS A 211 2.59 -5.93 -19.93
N PRO A 212 3.08 -6.56 -18.84
CA PRO A 212 2.52 -7.82 -18.33
C PRO A 212 1.00 -7.81 -18.08
N PRO A 213 0.38 -6.71 -17.57
CA PRO A 213 -1.07 -6.62 -17.45
C PRO A 213 -1.83 -6.69 -18.78
N CYS A 214 -1.28 -6.12 -19.85
CA CYS A 214 -1.90 -6.15 -21.18
C CYS A 214 -1.68 -7.48 -21.89
N ARG A 215 -0.57 -8.18 -21.61
CA ARG A 215 -0.31 -9.57 -22.04
C ARG A 215 -1.12 -10.60 -21.24
N GLY A 216 -1.88 -10.19 -20.24
CA GLY A 216 -2.62 -11.11 -19.38
C GLY A 216 -1.76 -11.93 -18.42
N LYS A 217 -0.46 -11.65 -18.29
CA LYS A 217 0.48 -12.42 -17.42
C LYS A 217 0.85 -11.73 -16.11
N CYS A 218 0.14 -10.66 -15.72
CA CYS A 218 0.46 -9.93 -14.49
C CYS A 218 0.16 -10.74 -13.23
N ASN A 219 1.21 -11.02 -12.44
CA ASN A 219 1.16 -11.79 -11.20
C ASN A 219 1.07 -10.93 -9.92
N CYS A 220 0.65 -9.67 -10.05
CA CYS A 220 0.53 -8.76 -8.92
C CYS A 220 -0.71 -9.06 -8.05
N SER A 221 -0.65 -8.67 -6.78
CA SER A 221 -1.73 -8.89 -5.81
C SER A 221 -3.05 -8.19 -6.13
N PHE A 222 -3.09 -7.33 -7.15
CA PHE A 222 -4.29 -6.58 -7.55
C PHE A 222 -4.89 -7.11 -8.85
N CYS A 223 -4.07 -7.67 -9.74
CA CYS A 223 -4.53 -8.27 -10.97
C CYS A 223 -5.02 -9.69 -10.73
N LEU A 224 -4.41 -10.40 -9.78
CA LEU A 224 -4.73 -11.80 -9.52
C LEU A 224 -6.15 -12.05 -8.99
N PRO A 225 -6.59 -11.35 -7.93
CA PRO A 225 -7.95 -11.51 -7.44
C PRO A 225 -9.02 -11.18 -8.48
N LYS A 226 -8.71 -10.31 -9.46
CA LYS A 226 -9.63 -9.99 -10.56
C LYS A 226 -9.79 -11.14 -11.56
N LYS A 227 -8.83 -12.08 -11.59
CA LYS A 227 -8.89 -13.32 -12.37
C LYS A 227 -9.47 -14.50 -11.58
N GLY A 228 -9.76 -14.32 -10.29
CA GLY A 228 -10.24 -15.39 -9.40
C GLY A 228 -9.13 -16.19 -8.70
N CYS A 229 -7.86 -15.86 -8.92
CA CYS A 229 -6.73 -16.57 -8.33
C CYS A 229 -6.19 -15.83 -7.08
N PRO A 230 -5.62 -16.57 -6.10
CA PRO A 230 -5.03 -15.96 -4.91
C PRO A 230 -3.80 -15.12 -5.25
N PRO A 231 -3.49 -14.07 -4.46
CA PRO A 231 -2.31 -13.26 -4.68
C PRO A 231 -1.02 -14.06 -4.40
N THR A 232 -0.03 -13.93 -5.26
CA THR A 232 1.27 -14.63 -5.15
C THR A 232 2.14 -14.25 -3.96
N GLY A 233 1.96 -13.06 -3.37
CA GLY A 233 2.84 -12.59 -2.29
C GLY A 233 4.27 -12.29 -2.78
N ILE A 234 5.27 -12.39 -1.89
CA ILE A 234 6.68 -12.11 -2.19
C ILE A 234 7.40 -13.44 -2.49
N MET A 235 7.40 -13.87 -3.76
CA MET A 235 7.98 -15.17 -4.15
C MET A 235 9.40 -15.09 -4.72
N ILE A 236 10.02 -13.90 -4.77
CA ILE A 236 11.35 -13.76 -5.38
C ILE A 236 12.43 -14.55 -4.65
N HIS A 237 12.31 -14.73 -3.33
CA HIS A 237 13.26 -15.52 -2.55
C HIS A 237 13.13 -17.01 -2.89
N ILE A 238 11.90 -17.51 -2.90
CA ILE A 238 11.58 -18.90 -3.26
C ILE A 238 12.04 -19.21 -4.70
N ALA A 239 11.73 -18.33 -5.65
CA ALA A 239 12.15 -18.49 -7.04
C ALA A 239 13.68 -18.59 -7.17
N LYS A 240 14.43 -17.72 -6.47
CA LYS A 240 15.90 -17.73 -6.49
C LYS A 240 16.50 -18.94 -5.80
N GLU A 241 15.93 -19.37 -4.68
CA GLU A 241 16.35 -20.59 -3.97
C GLU A 241 16.13 -21.83 -4.85
N ALA A 242 15.08 -21.84 -5.66
CA ALA A 242 14.81 -22.87 -6.66
C ALA A 242 15.63 -22.74 -7.95
N GLY A 243 16.52 -21.74 -8.07
CA GLY A 243 17.40 -21.55 -9.21
C GLY A 243 16.81 -20.78 -10.39
N TYR A 244 15.68 -20.09 -10.20
CA TYR A 244 15.06 -19.25 -11.24
C TYR A 244 15.41 -17.78 -11.09
N ASP A 245 15.57 -17.11 -12.24
CA ASP A 245 15.89 -15.67 -12.28
C ASP A 245 14.67 -14.79 -12.01
N SER A 246 13.47 -15.27 -12.35
CA SER A 246 12.22 -14.53 -12.21
C SER A 246 11.09 -15.35 -11.59
N VAL A 247 10.17 -14.64 -10.93
CA VAL A 247 8.96 -15.26 -10.35
C VAL A 247 8.05 -15.83 -11.44
N GLN A 248 7.97 -15.19 -12.61
CA GLN A 248 7.14 -15.67 -13.71
C GLN A 248 7.63 -17.03 -14.21
N GLU A 249 8.94 -17.19 -14.41
CA GLU A 249 9.53 -18.46 -14.85
C GLU A 249 9.32 -19.57 -13.82
N TYR A 250 9.48 -19.25 -12.52
CA TYR A 250 9.16 -20.18 -11.44
C TYR A 250 7.69 -20.62 -11.49
N LEU A 251 6.76 -19.69 -11.71
CA LEU A 251 5.33 -19.98 -11.78
C LEU A 251 4.92 -20.79 -13.01
N GLU A 252 5.61 -20.62 -14.13
CA GLU A 252 5.31 -21.38 -15.35
C GLU A 252 5.83 -22.82 -15.29
N LYS A 253 6.92 -23.05 -14.55
CA LYS A 253 7.55 -24.38 -14.40
C LYS A 253 7.10 -25.15 -13.17
N SER A 254 6.65 -24.45 -12.13
CA SER A 254 5.93 -25.11 -11.04
C SER A 254 4.50 -25.33 -11.49
N ASP A 255 3.88 -26.45 -11.12
CA ASP A 255 2.44 -26.72 -11.37
C ASP A 255 1.51 -25.79 -10.53
N TYR A 256 1.95 -24.56 -10.27
CA TYR A 256 1.21 -23.52 -9.60
C TYR A 256 0.13 -22.99 -10.54
N ASN A 257 -1.11 -23.36 -10.27
CA ASN A 257 -2.27 -22.82 -10.97
C ASN A 257 -2.46 -21.34 -10.55
N TYR A 258 -2.14 -20.38 -11.43
CA TYR A 258 -2.14 -18.93 -11.17
C TYR A 258 -2.76 -18.11 -12.31
#